data_AF-A0A3C0TGZ8-F1
#
_entry.id   AF-A0A3C0TGZ8-F1
#
_cell.length_a   1.000
_cell.length_b   1.000
_cell.length_c   1.000
_cell.angle_alpha   90.00
_cell.angle_beta   90.00
_cell.angle_gamma   90.00
#
_symmetry.space_group_name_H-M   'P 1'
#
loop_
_entity.id
_entity.type
_entity.pdbx_description
1 polymer ?
#
loop_
_entity_poly.entity_id
_entity_poly.type
_entity_poly.pdbx_seq_one_letter_code
_entity_poly.pdbx_strand_id
1 'polypeptide(L)'
;MNIKKIFSHKLIRCCVMAVSALCLGTVISGAVSLAACCEVTNRWGEKRYYDTFSEGWCYAVHAASSDSKTMTTIKLLTNWEASTSKQTIRCRGEKYTVGKYNLGSDLKRKHVEGLDNSKSEVDGFSGGHLNVKDGKRFTIDLNGFNIDRKRGNNQDDDGELINVSGGAYLRIIDSNPNARKTIDGVQTTGGCLMGGASEDGAGGIHIKDGGYVYMTGGNICANQTNEDGGGVYVNGGSSKL
;
A
#
# COMPACT_ATOMS: atom_id res chain seq x y z
N MET A 1 -19.58 61.38 -43.89
CA MET A 1 -19.89 61.16 -42.46
C MET A 1 -20.57 59.81 -42.33
N ASN A 2 -19.92 58.88 -41.62
CA ASN A 2 -20.33 57.59 -41.08
C ASN A 2 -21.12 56.53 -41.91
N ILE A 3 -20.39 55.41 -42.03
CA ILE A 3 -20.73 54.03 -42.38
C ILE A 3 -21.59 53.36 -41.28
N LYS A 4 -22.55 52.50 -41.68
CA LYS A 4 -23.02 51.25 -41.00
C LYS A 4 -24.05 50.59 -41.94
N LYS A 5 -23.77 49.52 -42.71
CA LYS A 5 -23.59 48.08 -42.36
C LYS A 5 -24.86 47.56 -41.64
N ILE A 6 -25.59 46.54 -42.12
CA ILE A 6 -25.22 45.11 -42.11
C ILE A 6 -26.22 44.28 -42.95
N PHE A 7 -25.68 43.39 -43.78
CA PHE A 7 -26.37 42.25 -44.42
C PHE A 7 -26.62 41.12 -43.40
N SER A 8 -27.81 40.50 -43.43
CA SER A 8 -28.09 39.26 -42.68
C SER A 8 -28.24 38.08 -43.64
N HIS A 9 -27.48 37.01 -43.35
CA HIS A 9 -27.27 35.83 -44.16
C HIS A 9 -28.29 34.71 -43.88
N LYS A 10 -28.79 34.13 -44.98
CA LYS A 10 -29.08 32.70 -45.24
C LYS A 10 -29.42 31.78 -44.04
N LEU A 11 -30.67 31.33 -43.99
CA LEU A 11 -31.11 30.10 -43.33
C LEU A 11 -30.45 28.87 -43.99
N ILE A 12 -29.75 28.06 -43.19
CA ILE A 12 -29.35 26.69 -43.54
C ILE A 12 -30.13 25.74 -42.63
N ARG A 13 -30.82 24.78 -43.26
CA ARG A 13 -31.54 23.67 -42.65
C ARG A 13 -30.56 22.76 -41.90
N CYS A 14 -30.89 22.38 -40.66
CA CYS A 14 -30.22 21.27 -39.98
C CYS A 14 -31.28 20.32 -39.43
N CYS A 15 -31.29 19.09 -39.98
CA CYS A 15 -32.01 17.95 -39.45
C CYS A 15 -31.46 17.60 -38.06
N VAL A 16 -32.34 17.44 -37.08
CA VAL A 16 -32.03 16.78 -35.80
C VAL A 16 -33.00 15.62 -35.66
N MET A 17 -32.55 14.41 -36.00
CA MET A 17 -33.18 13.19 -35.53
C MET A 17 -32.53 12.85 -34.18
N ALA A 18 -33.30 13.01 -33.11
CA ALA A 18 -32.94 12.55 -31.78
C ALA A 18 -33.26 11.04 -31.68
N VAL A 19 -32.22 10.21 -31.74
CA VAL A 19 -32.26 8.82 -31.26
C VAL A 19 -31.23 8.72 -30.15
N SER A 20 -31.65 8.94 -28.92
CA SER A 20 -30.86 8.57 -27.74
C SER A 20 -31.51 7.34 -27.13
N ALA A 21 -31.04 6.18 -27.58
CA ALA A 21 -31.36 4.88 -27.03
C ALA A 21 -30.82 4.76 -25.60
N LEU A 22 -31.65 4.21 -24.72
CA LEU A 22 -31.24 3.67 -23.43
C LEU A 22 -30.14 2.61 -23.65
N CYS A 23 -28.98 2.81 -23.03
CA CYS A 23 -28.14 1.70 -22.60
C CYS A 23 -28.07 1.72 -21.08
N LEU A 24 -28.99 0.97 -20.47
CA LEU A 24 -28.81 0.35 -19.17
C LEU A 24 -27.56 -0.52 -19.23
N GLY A 25 -26.49 -0.05 -18.61
CA GLY A 25 -25.29 -0.82 -18.37
C GLY A 25 -24.78 -0.46 -16.99
N THR A 26 -25.39 -1.03 -15.96
CA THR A 26 -24.75 -1.13 -14.64
C THR A 26 -23.49 -1.96 -14.82
N VAL A 27 -22.35 -1.28 -15.02
CA VAL A 27 -21.05 -1.90 -14.86
C VAL A 27 -20.87 -2.06 -13.37
N ILE A 28 -21.21 -3.23 -12.84
CA ILE A 28 -20.72 -3.67 -11.54
C ILE A 28 -19.22 -3.91 -11.78
N SER A 29 -18.42 -2.86 -11.59
CA SER A 29 -16.96 -3.00 -11.63
C SER A 29 -16.56 -3.83 -10.43
N GLY A 30 -16.28 -5.12 -10.68
CA GLY A 30 -15.66 -6.00 -9.70
C GLY A 30 -14.42 -5.32 -9.14
N ALA A 31 -14.33 -5.31 -7.81
CA ALA A 31 -13.21 -4.76 -7.06
C ALA A 31 -11.88 -5.29 -7.60
N VAL A 32 -10.89 -4.41 -7.73
CA VAL A 32 -9.54 -4.80 -8.14
C VAL A 32 -8.51 -4.27 -7.16
N SER A 33 -7.65 -5.20 -6.75
CA SER A 33 -6.79 -5.18 -5.57
C SER A 33 -5.47 -4.45 -5.74
N LEU A 34 -4.85 -4.20 -4.59
CA LEU A 34 -3.68 -3.37 -4.37
C LEU A 34 -2.39 -3.93 -4.99
N ALA A 35 -1.64 -3.00 -5.56
CA ALA A 35 -0.57 -3.19 -6.50
C ALA A 35 0.76 -3.63 -5.89
N ALA A 36 0.95 -4.90 -5.52
CA ALA A 36 2.31 -5.45 -5.49
C ALA A 36 2.31 -6.97 -5.49
N CYS A 37 3.24 -7.60 -6.20
CA CYS A 37 3.52 -9.01 -5.99
C CYS A 37 4.43 -9.19 -4.78
N CYS A 38 4.21 -10.26 -4.01
CA CYS A 38 5.08 -10.61 -2.90
C CYS A 38 5.24 -12.12 -2.73
N GLU A 39 6.36 -12.51 -2.11
CA GLU A 39 6.60 -13.85 -1.60
C GLU A 39 6.45 -13.81 -0.08
N VAL A 40 5.66 -14.73 0.49
CA VAL A 40 5.55 -14.91 1.94
C VAL A 40 6.19 -16.23 2.32
N THR A 41 7.20 -16.19 3.18
CA THR A 41 7.77 -17.37 3.84
C THR A 41 7.20 -17.44 5.24
N ASN A 42 6.39 -18.47 5.54
CA ASN A 42 5.75 -18.60 6.84
C ASN A 42 6.71 -19.15 7.91
N ARG A 43 6.22 -19.25 9.16
CA ARG A 43 6.99 -19.75 10.31
C ARG A 43 7.54 -21.18 10.17
N TRP A 44 7.02 -21.97 9.22
CA TRP A 44 7.48 -23.33 8.94
C TRP A 44 8.47 -23.39 7.76
N GLY A 45 8.80 -22.24 7.16
CA GLY A 45 9.69 -22.16 6.01
C GLY A 45 9.00 -22.39 4.66
N GLU A 46 7.68 -22.56 4.63
CA GLU A 46 6.94 -22.72 3.38
C GLU A 46 6.80 -21.38 2.67
N LYS A 47 6.98 -21.39 1.35
CA LYS A 47 6.88 -20.20 0.50
C LYS A 47 5.56 -20.18 -0.25
N ARG A 48 4.88 -19.04 -0.22
CA ARG A 48 3.68 -18.74 -1.01
C ARG A 48 3.86 -17.43 -1.76
N TYR A 49 3.18 -17.29 -2.88
CA TYR A 49 3.25 -16.10 -3.73
C TYR A 49 1.87 -15.48 -3.84
N TYR A 50 1.82 -14.17 -3.71
CA TYR A 50 0.61 -13.39 -3.84
C TYR A 50 0.82 -12.34 -4.92
N ASP A 51 -0.19 -12.19 -5.77
CA ASP A 51 -0.23 -11.16 -6.80
C ASP A 51 -0.65 -9.80 -6.24
N THR A 52 -1.12 -9.77 -5.00
CA THR A 52 -1.40 -8.57 -4.23
C THR A 52 -0.62 -8.56 -2.91
N PHE A 53 -0.09 -7.39 -2.54
CA PHE A 53 0.65 -7.23 -1.30
C PHE A 53 -0.25 -7.44 -0.10
N SER A 54 -1.51 -7.01 -0.22
CA SER A 54 -2.44 -7.03 0.87
C SER A 54 -2.96 -8.44 1.20
N GLU A 55 -3.17 -9.31 0.21
CA GLU A 55 -3.43 -10.73 0.48
C GLU A 55 -2.22 -11.40 1.13
N GLY A 56 -1.01 -11.11 0.61
CA GLY A 56 0.23 -11.60 1.20
C GLY A 56 0.43 -11.12 2.63
N TRP A 57 0.10 -9.87 2.93
CA TRP A 57 0.17 -9.32 4.28
C TRP A 57 -0.87 -9.95 5.21
N CYS A 58 -2.12 -10.11 4.79
CA CYS A 58 -3.14 -10.80 5.57
C CYS A 58 -2.73 -12.25 5.88
N TYR A 59 -2.20 -12.98 4.88
CA TYR A 59 -1.64 -14.31 5.11
C TYR A 59 -0.45 -14.27 6.07
N ALA A 60 0.44 -13.30 5.92
CA ALA A 60 1.59 -13.15 6.80
C ALA A 60 1.16 -12.95 8.25
N VAL A 61 0.15 -12.10 8.50
CA VAL A 61 -0.43 -11.84 9.82
C VAL A 61 -1.00 -13.11 10.44
N HIS A 62 -1.72 -13.89 9.64
CA HIS A 62 -2.25 -15.18 10.09
C HIS A 62 -1.15 -16.19 10.42
N ALA A 63 -0.14 -16.29 9.56
CA ALA A 63 0.94 -17.26 9.69
C ALA A 63 2.01 -16.86 10.73
N ALA A 64 1.99 -15.60 11.20
CA ALA A 64 2.96 -15.09 12.14
C ALA A 64 2.89 -15.78 13.50
N SER A 65 4.08 -16.07 14.02
CA SER A 65 4.31 -16.67 15.34
C SER A 65 4.64 -15.60 16.38
N SER A 66 4.46 -15.95 17.66
CA SER A 66 5.03 -15.22 18.79
C SER A 66 6.40 -15.76 19.22
N ASP A 67 6.79 -16.94 18.75
CA ASP A 67 8.09 -17.54 19.07
C ASP A 67 9.24 -16.74 18.45
N SER A 68 10.17 -16.30 19.30
CA SER A 68 11.42 -15.63 18.93
C SER A 68 12.28 -16.32 17.88
N LYS A 69 12.16 -17.64 17.72
CA LYS A 69 12.95 -18.43 16.78
C LYS A 69 12.35 -18.50 15.38
N THR A 70 11.09 -18.07 15.22
CA THR A 70 10.36 -18.19 13.97
C THR A 70 9.74 -16.85 13.59
N MET A 71 9.98 -16.39 12.36
CA MET A 71 9.40 -15.15 11.85
C MET A 71 8.77 -15.40 10.49
N THR A 72 7.59 -14.84 10.28
CA THR A 72 7.01 -14.79 8.93
C THR A 72 7.65 -13.65 8.16
N THR A 73 8.13 -13.94 6.96
CA THR A 73 8.79 -12.95 6.09
C THR A 73 7.90 -12.65 4.90
N ILE A 74 7.61 -11.38 4.66
CA ILE A 74 7.07 -10.90 3.39
C ILE A 74 8.19 -10.23 2.60
N LYS A 75 8.42 -10.68 1.38
CA LYS A 75 9.40 -10.12 0.45
C LYS A 75 8.68 -9.48 -0.71
N LEU A 76 8.98 -8.20 -0.94
CA LEU A 76 8.44 -7.48 -2.09
C LEU A 76 9.07 -7.98 -3.40
N LEU A 77 8.23 -8.18 -4.39
CA LEU A 77 8.65 -8.52 -5.75
C LEU A 77 8.33 -7.40 -6.75
N THR A 78 7.55 -6.41 -6.33
CA THR A 78 7.33 -5.12 -7.01
C THR A 78 7.07 -4.03 -5.96
N ASN A 79 7.07 -2.76 -6.35
CA ASN A 79 6.60 -1.68 -5.46
C ASN A 79 5.13 -1.91 -5.09
N TRP A 80 4.79 -1.64 -3.83
CA TRP A 80 3.43 -1.46 -3.35
C TRP A 80 3.08 0.02 -3.37
N GLU A 81 2.31 0.44 -4.37
CA GLU A 81 1.93 1.85 -4.52
C GLU A 81 0.47 1.98 -4.94
N ALA A 82 -0.20 3.06 -4.53
CA ALA A 82 -1.46 3.41 -5.19
C ALA A 82 -1.21 3.69 -6.68
N SER A 83 -1.96 3.00 -7.55
CA SER A 83 -2.01 3.28 -8.99
C SER A 83 -3.39 3.85 -9.36
N THR A 84 -3.38 4.90 -10.18
CA THR A 84 -4.58 5.49 -10.76
C THR A 84 -5.07 4.74 -12.00
N SER A 85 -4.26 3.81 -12.52
CA SER A 85 -4.52 3.04 -13.75
C SER A 85 -4.24 1.54 -13.55
N LYS A 86 -4.87 0.70 -14.36
CA LYS A 86 -4.52 -0.73 -14.42
C LYS A 86 -3.13 -0.88 -15.02
N GLN A 87 -2.29 -1.69 -14.40
CA GLN A 87 -0.94 -1.98 -14.91
C GLN A 87 -0.73 -3.50 -15.00
N THR A 88 -0.04 -3.94 -16.05
CA THR A 88 0.38 -5.34 -16.15
C THR A 88 1.84 -5.42 -15.74
N ILE A 89 2.12 -6.13 -14.66
CA ILE A 89 3.48 -6.41 -14.20
C ILE A 89 3.84 -7.86 -14.52
N ARG A 90 5.12 -8.11 -14.77
CA ARG A 90 5.62 -9.48 -14.88
C ARG A 90 6.47 -9.79 -13.66
N CYS A 91 6.11 -10.83 -12.93
CA CYS A 91 6.90 -11.32 -11.82
C CYS A 91 7.13 -12.82 -12.02
N ARG A 92 8.41 -13.24 -11.96
CA ARG A 92 8.81 -14.66 -12.13
C ARG A 92 8.29 -15.32 -13.43
N GLY A 93 8.17 -14.55 -14.51
CA GLY A 93 7.68 -15.02 -15.81
C GLY A 93 6.15 -14.97 -15.98
N GLU A 94 5.42 -14.85 -14.88
CA GLU A 94 3.97 -14.73 -14.86
C GLU A 94 3.51 -13.27 -15.06
N LYS A 95 2.33 -13.09 -15.66
CA LYS A 95 1.71 -11.77 -15.85
C LYS A 95 0.67 -11.55 -14.76
N TYR A 96 0.78 -10.43 -14.05
CA TYR A 96 -0.19 -10.00 -13.05
C TYR A 96 -0.81 -8.67 -13.46
N THR A 97 -2.11 -8.54 -13.28
CA THR A 97 -2.84 -7.29 -13.55
C THR A 97 -3.15 -6.60 -12.23
N VAL A 98 -2.56 -5.43 -12.07
CA VAL A 98 -2.73 -4.53 -10.93
C VAL A 98 -3.85 -3.52 -11.24
N GLY A 99 -4.71 -3.23 -10.27
CA GLY A 99 -5.86 -2.33 -10.43
C GLY A 99 -5.77 -0.98 -9.72
N LYS A 100 -6.90 -0.26 -9.72
CA LYS A 100 -7.05 1.12 -9.23
C LYS A 100 -7.74 1.15 -7.85
N TYR A 101 -7.08 1.77 -6.86
CA TYR A 101 -7.49 2.16 -5.46
C TYR A 101 -8.32 1.14 -4.63
N ASN A 102 -8.01 0.85 -3.37
CA ASN A 102 -7.92 1.75 -2.21
C ASN A 102 -6.97 1.13 -1.17
N LEU A 103 -5.91 1.83 -0.74
CA LEU A 103 -4.87 1.34 0.20
C LEU A 103 -5.37 1.08 1.63
N GLY A 104 -6.69 1.05 1.83
CA GLY A 104 -7.32 0.79 3.11
C GLY A 104 -8.75 0.29 3.06
N SER A 105 -9.23 -0.22 1.91
CA SER A 105 -10.49 -0.98 1.95
C SER A 105 -10.20 -2.42 2.33
N ASP A 106 -10.70 -2.84 3.49
CA ASP A 106 -10.64 -4.20 4.05
C ASP A 106 -10.64 -5.28 2.96
N LEU A 107 -9.47 -5.82 2.66
CA LEU A 107 -9.39 -7.02 1.84
C LEU A 107 -10.00 -8.14 2.66
N LYS A 108 -11.24 -8.51 2.30
CA LYS A 108 -11.99 -9.54 3.00
C LYS A 108 -11.24 -10.87 2.91
N ARG A 109 -11.13 -11.55 4.05
CA ARG A 109 -10.44 -12.85 4.28
C ARG A 109 -10.69 -13.91 3.21
N LYS A 110 -11.85 -13.88 2.56
CA LYS A 110 -12.27 -14.78 1.47
C LYS A 110 -11.31 -14.87 0.27
N HIS A 111 -10.38 -13.94 0.12
CA HIS A 111 -9.42 -13.91 -0.99
C HIS A 111 -8.09 -14.61 -0.69
N VAL A 112 -7.86 -15.06 0.55
CA VAL A 112 -6.60 -15.69 0.94
C VAL A 112 -6.81 -17.18 1.19
N GLU A 113 -6.12 -18.01 0.41
CA GLU A 113 -6.15 -19.47 0.55
C GLU A 113 -5.72 -19.91 1.96
N GLY A 114 -6.59 -20.68 2.63
CA GLY A 114 -6.37 -21.20 3.99
C GLY A 114 -6.90 -20.31 5.12
N LEU A 115 -7.49 -19.15 4.81
CA LEU A 115 -8.24 -18.35 5.78
C LEU A 115 -9.73 -18.69 5.72
N ASP A 116 -10.25 -19.23 6.83
CA ASP A 116 -11.70 -19.36 7.02
C ASP A 116 -12.29 -17.99 7.43
N ASN A 117 -13.44 -17.65 6.86
CA ASN A 117 -14.21 -16.44 7.15
C ASN A 117 -14.73 -16.41 8.61
N SER A 118 -14.68 -17.53 9.34
CA SER A 118 -15.14 -17.63 10.73
C SER A 118 -14.16 -17.04 11.78
N LYS A 119 -12.87 -16.86 11.46
CA LYS A 119 -11.88 -16.36 12.43
C LYS A 119 -11.80 -14.85 12.41
N SER A 120 -12.16 -14.18 13.51
CA SER A 120 -12.29 -12.71 13.67
C SER A 120 -10.98 -11.90 13.62
N GLU A 121 -9.81 -12.54 13.66
CA GLU A 121 -8.54 -11.85 14.01
C GLU A 121 -7.69 -11.35 12.83
N VAL A 122 -8.00 -11.70 11.59
CA VAL A 122 -7.11 -11.42 10.46
C VAL A 122 -7.58 -10.21 9.66
N ASP A 123 -7.39 -9.01 10.22
CA ASP A 123 -7.36 -7.76 9.46
C ASP A 123 -5.95 -7.16 9.59
N GLY A 124 -5.15 -7.31 8.53
CA GLY A 124 -3.78 -6.78 8.45
C GLY A 124 -3.70 -5.29 8.15
N PHE A 125 -4.84 -4.68 7.84
CA PHE A 125 -4.99 -3.25 7.56
C PHE A 125 -6.05 -2.67 8.50
N SER A 126 -5.78 -1.48 9.04
CA SER A 126 -6.74 -0.67 9.80
C SER A 126 -6.47 0.78 9.41
N GLY A 127 -7.50 1.56 9.07
CA GLY A 127 -7.30 2.92 8.52
C GLY A 127 -6.41 2.97 7.26
N GLY A 128 -6.17 1.82 6.61
CA GLY A 128 -5.25 1.64 5.49
C GLY A 128 -3.75 1.59 5.79
N HIS A 129 -3.33 1.56 7.05
CA HIS A 129 -1.93 1.31 7.40
C HIS A 129 -1.65 -0.19 7.60
N LEU A 130 -0.38 -0.59 7.55
CA LEU A 130 0.03 -1.95 7.89
C LEU A 130 0.00 -2.14 9.40
N ASN A 131 -0.86 -3.02 9.89
CA ASN A 131 -0.94 -3.32 11.31
C ASN A 131 -0.10 -4.56 11.66
N VAL A 132 0.98 -4.35 12.40
CA VAL A 132 1.79 -5.41 13.00
C VAL A 132 1.16 -5.77 14.34
N LYS A 133 0.42 -6.89 14.36
CA LYS A 133 -0.41 -7.32 15.50
C LYS A 133 0.41 -7.64 16.74
N ASP A 134 -0.21 -7.44 17.90
CA ASP A 134 0.36 -7.74 19.22
C ASP A 134 0.92 -9.16 19.30
N GLY A 135 2.08 -9.28 19.93
CA GLY A 135 2.79 -10.53 20.17
C GLY A 135 3.28 -11.24 18.90
N LYS A 136 3.12 -10.66 17.70
CA LYS A 136 3.52 -11.29 16.44
C LYS A 136 4.88 -10.79 15.96
N ARG A 137 5.60 -11.64 15.24
CA ARG A 137 6.94 -11.37 14.72
C ARG A 137 6.98 -11.45 13.19
N PHE A 138 7.41 -10.36 12.55
CA PHE A 138 7.42 -10.21 11.09
C PHE A 138 8.76 -9.72 10.57
N THR A 139 9.12 -10.16 9.37
CA THR A 139 10.14 -9.50 8.55
C THR A 139 9.49 -8.93 7.29
N ILE A 140 9.73 -7.66 7.01
CA ILE A 140 9.51 -7.06 5.68
C ILE A 140 10.87 -6.99 4.99
N ASP A 141 11.03 -7.72 3.89
CA ASP A 141 12.15 -7.59 2.97
C ASP A 141 11.73 -6.71 1.80
N LEU A 142 12.24 -5.47 1.78
CA LEU A 142 11.92 -4.50 0.74
C LEU A 142 12.49 -4.90 -0.62
N ASN A 143 13.59 -5.66 -0.66
CA ASN A 143 14.18 -6.16 -1.91
C ASN A 143 14.33 -5.09 -3.01
N GLY A 144 14.72 -3.88 -2.64
CA GLY A 144 14.87 -2.76 -3.55
C GLY A 144 13.55 -2.12 -4.02
N PHE A 145 12.41 -2.47 -3.44
CA PHE A 145 11.07 -1.96 -3.79
C PHE A 145 10.48 -1.05 -2.71
N ASN A 146 9.50 -0.24 -3.11
CA ASN A 146 8.84 0.73 -2.25
C ASN A 146 7.55 0.17 -1.64
N ILE A 147 7.24 0.65 -0.43
CA ILE A 147 5.92 0.62 0.19
C ILE A 147 5.52 2.09 0.27
N ASP A 148 4.62 2.51 -0.61
CA ASP A 148 4.22 3.91 -0.79
C ASP A 148 2.70 4.05 -0.64
N ARG A 149 2.29 4.69 0.46
CA ARG A 149 0.87 4.92 0.73
C ARG A 149 0.25 6.05 -0.10
N LYS A 150 1.06 6.91 -0.73
CA LYS A 150 0.63 8.08 -1.52
C LYS A 150 -0.47 8.93 -0.85
N ARG A 151 -0.43 9.10 0.48
CA ARG A 151 -1.38 9.97 1.21
C ARG A 151 -1.18 11.44 0.90
N GLY A 152 0.00 11.82 0.38
CA GLY A 152 0.33 13.22 0.13
C GLY A 152 0.23 14.02 1.44
N ASN A 153 -0.57 15.08 1.44
CA ASN A 153 -0.80 15.92 2.62
C ASN A 153 -2.10 15.54 3.37
N ASN A 154 -2.68 14.36 3.08
CA ASN A 154 -3.89 13.90 3.76
C ASN A 154 -3.55 13.29 5.13
N GLN A 155 -3.46 14.17 6.13
CA GLN A 155 -3.05 13.90 7.49
C GLN A 155 -4.26 13.57 8.37
N ASP A 156 -4.99 12.51 8.05
CA ASP A 156 -6.02 11.99 8.96
C ASP A 156 -5.34 11.24 10.13
N ASP A 157 -6.08 11.05 11.22
CA ASP A 157 -5.80 10.04 12.24
C ASP A 157 -5.48 8.67 11.57
N ASP A 158 -4.56 7.90 12.16
CA ASP A 158 -4.09 6.60 11.64
C ASP A 158 -3.38 6.67 10.26
N GLY A 159 -2.69 7.79 10.04
CA GLY A 159 -2.00 8.14 8.81
C GLY A 159 -0.65 7.45 8.56
N GLU A 160 -0.14 6.70 9.52
CA GLU A 160 1.17 6.02 9.46
C GLU A 160 1.26 4.99 8.34
N LEU A 161 2.45 4.74 7.80
CA LEU A 161 2.64 3.61 6.89
C LEU A 161 2.48 2.27 7.62
N ILE A 162 3.09 2.18 8.81
CA ILE A 162 3.16 0.97 9.62
C ILE A 162 2.87 1.31 11.07
N ASN A 163 1.90 0.61 11.64
CA ASN A 163 1.57 0.64 13.06
C ASN A 163 2.07 -0.63 13.73
N VAL A 164 2.96 -0.50 14.71
CA VAL A 164 3.53 -1.62 15.45
C VAL A 164 2.92 -1.67 16.84
N SER A 165 2.03 -2.65 17.05
CA SER A 165 1.34 -2.86 18.32
C SER A 165 2.33 -3.26 19.43
N GLY A 166 1.90 -3.14 20.69
CA GLY A 166 2.67 -3.64 21.83
C GLY A 166 3.00 -5.12 21.70
N GLY A 167 4.13 -5.57 22.27
CA GLY A 167 4.58 -6.96 22.18
C GLY A 167 4.98 -7.45 20.78
N ALA A 168 4.72 -6.67 19.73
CA ALA A 168 5.05 -7.03 18.36
C ALA A 168 6.53 -6.77 18.06
N TYR A 169 7.09 -7.59 17.17
CA TYR A 169 8.45 -7.44 16.68
C TYR A 169 8.44 -7.32 15.16
N LEU A 170 8.82 -6.16 14.65
CA LEU A 170 8.97 -5.92 13.22
C LEU A 170 10.45 -5.81 12.86
N ARG A 171 10.90 -6.66 11.95
CA ARG A 171 12.19 -6.52 11.27
C ARG A 171 11.98 -5.96 9.87
N ILE A 172 12.78 -4.97 9.50
CA ILE A 172 12.82 -4.45 8.13
C ILE A 172 14.22 -4.68 7.58
N ILE A 173 14.29 -5.31 6.42
CA ILE A 173 15.54 -5.53 5.69
C ILE A 173 15.36 -5.08 4.25
N ASP A 174 16.47 -4.88 3.57
CA ASP A 174 16.49 -4.72 2.13
C ASP A 174 17.54 -5.66 1.53
N SER A 175 17.09 -6.76 0.93
CA SER A 175 17.99 -7.72 0.29
C SER A 175 18.54 -7.25 -1.06
N ASN A 176 18.09 -6.12 -1.59
CA ASN A 176 18.62 -5.50 -2.80
C ASN A 176 18.87 -3.99 -2.59
N PRO A 177 19.81 -3.63 -1.68
CA PRO A 177 20.02 -2.26 -1.25
C PRO A 177 20.64 -1.35 -2.33
N ASN A 178 21.12 -1.93 -3.43
CA ASN A 178 21.75 -1.21 -4.53
C ASN A 178 20.76 -0.86 -5.67
N ALA A 179 19.48 -1.23 -5.53
CA ALA A 179 18.46 -0.91 -6.52
C ALA A 179 18.31 0.61 -6.68
N ARG A 180 18.78 1.16 -7.81
CA ARG A 180 18.75 2.61 -8.07
C ARG A 180 17.36 3.08 -8.45
N LYS A 181 16.97 4.25 -7.96
CA LYS A 181 15.70 4.93 -8.26
C LYS A 181 15.80 6.42 -8.01
N THR A 182 14.80 7.15 -8.51
CA THR A 182 14.61 8.57 -8.21
C THR A 182 13.36 8.70 -7.36
N ILE A 183 13.47 9.33 -6.18
CA ILE A 183 12.34 9.67 -5.32
C ILE A 183 12.36 11.18 -5.16
N ASP A 184 11.28 11.85 -5.55
CA ASP A 184 11.13 13.31 -5.48
C ASP A 184 12.31 14.09 -6.09
N GLY A 185 12.83 13.59 -7.22
CA GLY A 185 13.98 14.17 -7.91
C GLY A 185 15.36 13.81 -7.32
N VAL A 186 15.40 13.09 -6.20
CA VAL A 186 16.64 12.68 -5.52
C VAL A 186 17.00 11.24 -5.89
N GLN A 187 18.26 11.03 -6.31
CA GLN A 187 18.79 9.68 -6.55
C GLN A 187 18.93 8.93 -5.22
N THR A 188 18.30 7.76 -5.15
CA THR A 188 18.26 6.90 -3.97
C THR A 188 18.59 5.46 -4.37
N THR A 189 19.09 4.67 -3.43
CA THR A 189 19.31 3.23 -3.59
C THR A 189 18.50 2.43 -2.56
N GLY A 190 18.04 1.25 -2.96
CA GLY A 190 17.28 0.35 -2.09
C GLY A 190 15.78 0.67 -2.05
N GLY A 191 15.05 -0.11 -1.26
CA GLY A 191 13.62 0.03 -1.01
C GLY A 191 13.31 1.19 -0.06
N CYS A 192 12.08 1.68 -0.12
CA CYS A 192 11.65 2.85 0.66
C CYS A 192 10.29 2.64 1.30
N LEU A 193 10.19 3.03 2.57
CA LEU A 193 8.96 3.18 3.33
C LEU A 193 8.52 4.65 3.24
N MET A 194 7.47 4.95 2.50
CA MET A 194 7.11 6.33 2.13
C MET A 194 5.61 6.61 1.99
N GLY A 195 5.28 7.89 1.83
CA GLY A 195 3.95 8.35 1.46
C GLY A 195 2.89 8.19 2.54
N GLY A 196 3.27 7.95 3.79
CA GLY A 196 2.37 8.07 4.93
C GLY A 196 2.33 9.50 5.47
N ALA A 197 1.20 9.86 6.07
CA ALA A 197 0.88 11.21 6.53
C ALA A 197 -0.13 11.13 7.66
N SER A 198 0.27 11.44 8.90
CA SER A 198 -0.54 11.32 10.13
C SER A 198 -0.69 12.66 10.86
N GLU A 199 -1.76 12.82 11.62
CA GLU A 199 -1.95 13.98 12.52
C GLU A 199 -1.26 13.74 13.88
N ASP A 200 -1.49 12.58 14.49
CA ASP A 200 -1.22 12.26 15.91
C ASP A 200 -0.18 11.14 16.11
N GLY A 201 0.52 10.77 15.04
CA GLY A 201 1.49 9.68 15.03
C GLY A 201 2.60 9.90 14.00
N ALA A 202 3.31 8.83 13.65
CA ALA A 202 4.32 8.91 12.60
C ALA A 202 3.69 8.98 11.21
N GLY A 203 4.31 9.70 10.28
CA GLY A 203 4.01 9.48 8.86
C GLY A 203 4.49 8.10 8.40
N GLY A 204 5.68 7.66 8.82
CA GLY A 204 6.24 6.35 8.46
C GLY A 204 5.85 5.25 9.44
N ILE A 205 6.60 5.08 10.54
CA ILE A 205 6.44 3.96 11.47
C ILE A 205 6.05 4.47 12.86
N HIS A 206 4.87 4.10 13.33
CA HIS A 206 4.43 4.34 14.69
C HIS A 206 4.65 3.08 15.54
N ILE A 207 5.45 3.19 16.59
CA ILE A 207 5.75 2.09 17.52
C ILE A 207 5.05 2.35 18.85
N LYS A 208 4.06 1.50 19.19
CA LYS A 208 3.31 1.57 20.45
C LYS A 208 4.06 0.91 21.61
N ASP A 209 3.52 1.08 22.82
CA ASP A 209 4.16 0.65 24.06
C ASP A 209 4.51 -0.84 24.06
N GLY A 210 5.77 -1.16 24.32
CA GLY A 210 6.29 -2.53 24.27
C GLY A 210 6.48 -3.11 22.85
N GLY A 211 6.20 -2.37 21.79
CA GLY A 211 6.51 -2.75 20.40
C GLY A 211 7.99 -2.54 20.08
N TYR A 212 8.53 -3.33 19.14
CA TYR A 212 9.93 -3.23 18.74
C TYR A 212 10.15 -3.27 17.22
N VAL A 213 10.96 -2.35 16.72
CA VAL A 213 11.38 -2.29 15.31
C VAL A 213 12.90 -2.45 15.19
N TYR A 214 13.33 -3.33 14.29
CA TYR A 214 14.73 -3.46 13.88
C TYR A 214 14.89 -3.35 12.38
N MET A 215 15.53 -2.28 11.92
CA MET A 215 15.82 -2.04 10.52
C MET A 215 17.32 -2.24 10.27
N THR A 216 17.68 -2.97 9.21
CA THR A 216 19.08 -3.17 8.80
C THR A 216 19.35 -2.78 7.34
N GLY A 217 18.38 -2.15 6.68
CA GLY A 217 18.48 -1.71 5.29
C GLY A 217 17.18 -1.11 4.79
N GLY A 218 17.26 -0.44 3.64
CA GLY A 218 16.18 0.36 3.07
C GLY A 218 16.19 1.81 3.57
N ASN A 219 15.15 2.56 3.22
CA ASN A 219 15.01 3.97 3.58
C ASN A 219 13.63 4.24 4.18
N ILE A 220 13.55 5.24 5.06
CA ILE A 220 12.29 5.86 5.50
C ILE A 220 12.33 7.30 5.02
N CYS A 221 11.49 7.66 4.05
CA CYS A 221 11.57 8.95 3.37
C CYS A 221 10.20 9.44 2.90
N ALA A 222 10.08 10.75 2.64
CA ALA A 222 8.85 11.35 2.12
C ALA A 222 7.59 10.96 2.91
N ASN A 223 7.71 10.96 4.24
CA ASN A 223 6.61 10.77 5.18
C ASN A 223 6.37 12.08 5.93
N GLN A 224 5.12 12.37 6.26
CA GLN A 224 4.71 13.67 6.82
C GLN A 224 3.96 13.48 8.15
N THR A 225 4.03 14.49 9.01
CA THR A 225 3.23 14.61 10.24
C THR A 225 2.99 16.08 10.54
N ASN A 226 1.93 16.39 11.29
CA ASN A 226 1.69 17.74 11.82
C ASN A 226 2.23 17.95 13.24
N GLU A 227 2.41 16.87 13.99
CA GLU A 227 2.82 16.93 15.39
C GLU A 227 4.17 16.26 15.58
N ASP A 228 4.19 14.92 15.60
CA ASP A 228 5.34 14.14 16.05
C ASP A 228 5.94 13.25 14.94
N GLY A 229 7.24 13.46 14.66
CA GLY A 229 8.11 12.55 13.89
C GLY A 229 7.58 12.09 12.52
N GLY A 230 7.90 12.82 11.44
CA GLY A 230 7.45 12.45 10.08
C GLY A 230 7.88 11.04 9.65
N GLY A 231 9.07 10.59 10.05
CA GLY A 231 9.59 9.26 9.72
C GLY A 231 9.18 8.17 10.70
N VAL A 232 9.55 8.32 11.97
CA VAL A 232 9.33 7.30 13.02
C VAL A 232 8.93 8.00 14.32
N TYR A 233 7.89 7.46 14.97
CA TYR A 233 7.44 7.88 16.29
C TYR A 233 7.44 6.67 17.23
N VAL A 234 8.00 6.85 18.43
CA VAL A 234 8.15 5.79 19.44
C VAL A 234 7.42 6.21 20.71
N ASN A 235 6.25 5.60 20.94
CA ASN A 235 5.40 5.84 22.09
C ASN A 235 5.46 4.62 23.03
N GLY A 236 6.44 4.61 23.94
CA GLY A 236 6.67 3.49 24.89
C GLY A 236 7.34 2.24 24.30
N GLY A 237 7.59 2.22 22.98
CA GLY A 237 8.28 1.12 22.31
C GLY A 237 9.80 1.25 22.31
N SER A 238 10.44 0.55 21.37
CA SER A 238 11.88 0.66 21.13
C SER A 238 12.21 0.42 19.66
N SER A 239 13.30 1.04 19.19
CA SER A 239 13.77 0.88 17.82
C SER A 239 15.29 0.79 17.73
N LYS A 240 15.76 0.10 16.69
CA LYS A 240 17.12 0.16 16.19
C LYS A 240 17.06 0.30 14.68
N LEU A 241 17.44 1.48 14.18
CA LEU A 241 17.35 1.87 12.77
C LEU A 241 18.75 1.95 12.14
#